data_AF-A0A7S4UCG1-F1
#
_entry.id   AF-A0A7S4UCG1-F1
#
_cell.length_a   1.000
_cell.length_b   1.000
_cell.length_c   1.000
_cell.angle_alpha   90.00
_cell.angle_beta   90.00
_cell.angle_gamma   90.00
#
_symmetry.space_group_name_H-M   'P 1'
#
loop_
_entity.id
_entity.type
_entity.pdbx_description
1 polymer ?
#
loop_
_entity_poly.entity_id
_entity_poly.type
_entity_poly.pdbx_seq_one_letter_code
_entity_poly.pdbx_strand_id
1 'polypeptide(L)'
;KIKKSCKLAKQILNFAGRCVKPGVTTDWIDQQVHKAITEAGAYPSPLLYHGFPKACCISVNECVIHGVPSPFCELQDGDVVHIDVTVYLDGFHGDCSDTFFCGDKFEPHLLKMADVARSMVLESCSKLRPTVPLSTIAEVCTEIAAREDFYLVDEVA
;
A
#
# COMPACT_ATOMS: atom_id res chain seq x y z
N LYS A 1 -3.49 22.04 3.41
CA LYS A 1 -3.28 21.44 2.07
C LYS A 1 -2.94 19.96 2.18
N ILE A 2 -1.93 19.58 2.98
CA ILE A 2 -1.60 18.17 3.32
C ILE A 2 -2.84 17.31 3.68
N LYS A 3 -3.70 17.78 4.59
CA LYS A 3 -4.94 17.05 4.93
C LYS A 3 -5.84 16.73 3.73
N LYS A 4 -5.85 17.59 2.70
CA LYS A 4 -6.62 17.35 1.47
C LYS A 4 -5.95 16.29 0.60
N SER A 5 -4.64 16.37 0.39
CA SER A 5 -3.89 15.37 -0.40
C SER A 5 -3.97 13.98 0.25
N CYS A 6 -3.74 13.86 1.56
CA CYS A 6 -3.88 12.59 2.28
C CYS A 6 -5.30 12.03 2.25
N LYS A 7 -6.33 12.90 2.36
CA LYS A 7 -7.72 12.46 2.24
C LYS A 7 -8.02 11.90 0.85
N LEU A 8 -7.54 12.57 -0.21
CA LEU A 8 -7.69 12.08 -1.57
C LEU A 8 -6.95 10.75 -1.76
N ALA A 9 -5.70 10.64 -1.31
CA ALA A 9 -4.93 9.39 -1.37
C ALA A 9 -5.71 8.22 -0.77
N LYS A 10 -6.26 8.38 0.45
CA LYS A 10 -7.05 7.32 1.09
C LYS A 10 -8.35 7.00 0.33
N GLN A 11 -9.01 8.00 -0.28
CA GLN A 11 -10.19 7.76 -1.11
C GLN A 11 -9.86 6.93 -2.35
N ILE A 12 -8.74 7.22 -3.01
CA ILE A 12 -8.26 6.50 -4.18
C ILE A 12 -7.79 5.10 -3.79
N LEU A 13 -7.05 4.93 -2.69
CA LEU A 13 -6.63 3.62 -2.18
C LEU A 13 -7.84 2.72 -1.87
N ASN A 14 -8.86 3.26 -1.20
CA ASN A 14 -10.09 2.52 -0.93
C ASN A 14 -10.83 2.14 -2.23
N PHE A 15 -10.75 2.97 -3.27
CA PHE A 15 -11.28 2.65 -4.59
C PHE A 15 -10.47 1.54 -5.27
N ALA A 16 -9.14 1.62 -5.25
CA ALA A 16 -8.25 0.59 -5.77
C ALA A 16 -8.51 -0.77 -5.11
N GLY A 17 -8.69 -0.79 -3.79
CA GLY A 17 -9.06 -2.01 -3.05
C GLY A 17 -10.37 -2.66 -3.53
N ARG A 18 -11.36 -1.88 -3.97
CA ARG A 18 -12.60 -2.42 -4.56
C ARG A 18 -12.41 -2.98 -5.98
N CYS A 19 -11.30 -2.63 -6.63
CA CYS A 19 -10.93 -3.16 -7.94
C CYS A 19 -10.25 -4.52 -7.84
N VAL A 20 -9.75 -4.91 -6.66
CA VAL A 20 -9.09 -6.20 -6.40
C VAL A 20 -10.13 -7.33 -6.49
N LYS A 21 -10.05 -8.13 -7.55
CA LYS A 21 -10.92 -9.30 -7.77
C LYS A 21 -10.23 -10.30 -8.70
N PRO A 22 -10.55 -11.60 -8.63
CA PRO A 22 -9.95 -12.59 -9.53
C PRO A 22 -10.18 -12.24 -11.00
N GLY A 23 -9.16 -12.46 -11.84
CA GLY A 23 -9.22 -12.27 -13.29
C GLY A 23 -8.99 -10.85 -13.79
N VAL A 24 -8.68 -9.87 -12.92
CA VAL A 24 -8.21 -8.54 -13.38
C VAL A 24 -6.70 -8.48 -13.36
N THR A 25 -6.12 -7.71 -14.28
CA THR A 25 -4.69 -7.45 -14.28
C THR A 25 -4.34 -6.29 -13.35
N THR A 26 -3.13 -6.29 -12.80
CA THR A 26 -2.64 -5.14 -12.02
C THR A 26 -2.56 -3.88 -12.88
N ASP A 27 -2.26 -4.00 -14.18
CA ASP A 27 -2.32 -2.88 -15.12
C ASP A 27 -3.73 -2.29 -15.26
N TRP A 28 -4.78 -3.12 -15.27
CA TRP A 28 -6.15 -2.61 -15.29
C TRP A 28 -6.48 -1.81 -14.04
N ILE A 29 -6.04 -2.26 -12.86
CA ILE A 29 -6.21 -1.54 -11.59
C ILE A 29 -5.46 -0.19 -11.65
N ASP A 30 -4.21 -0.18 -12.12
CA ASP A 30 -3.42 1.05 -12.29
C ASP A 30 -4.11 2.07 -13.20
N GLN A 31 -4.69 1.62 -14.32
CA GLN A 31 -5.46 2.49 -15.21
C GLN A 31 -6.68 3.10 -14.51
N GLN A 32 -7.39 2.34 -13.67
CA GLN A 32 -8.51 2.87 -12.88
C GLN A 32 -8.02 3.90 -11.85
N VAL A 33 -6.90 3.61 -11.17
CA VAL A 33 -6.28 4.52 -10.19
C VAL A 33 -5.81 5.82 -10.86
N HIS A 34 -5.10 5.73 -11.98
CA HIS A 34 -4.66 6.87 -12.78
C HIS A 34 -5.85 7.77 -13.15
N LYS A 35 -6.90 7.17 -13.71
CA LYS A 35 -8.11 7.89 -14.09
C LYS A 35 -8.75 8.59 -12.90
N ALA A 36 -8.94 7.89 -11.78
CA ALA A 36 -9.55 8.47 -10.59
C ALA A 36 -8.72 9.63 -9.99
N ILE A 37 -7.39 9.54 -10.02
CA ILE A 37 -6.49 10.61 -9.56
C ILE A 37 -6.60 11.85 -10.46
N THR A 38 -6.56 11.65 -11.78
CA THR A 38 -6.61 12.76 -12.75
C THR A 38 -8.00 13.43 -12.79
N GLU A 39 -9.08 12.67 -12.70
CA GLU A 39 -10.45 13.19 -12.57
C GLU A 39 -10.65 14.01 -11.28
N ALA A 40 -9.90 13.71 -10.23
CA ALA A 40 -9.88 14.47 -8.98
C ALA A 40 -8.99 15.72 -9.03
N GLY A 41 -8.38 16.03 -10.18
CA GLY A 41 -7.51 17.20 -10.35
C GLY A 41 -6.13 17.06 -9.69
N ALA A 42 -5.69 15.83 -9.42
CA ALA A 42 -4.38 15.53 -8.84
C ALA A 42 -3.47 14.83 -9.85
N TYR A 43 -2.18 14.76 -9.52
CA TYR A 43 -1.16 14.03 -10.28
C TYR A 43 -0.76 12.73 -9.54
N PRO A 44 -0.66 11.58 -10.22
CA PRO A 44 -0.19 10.33 -9.62
C PRO A 44 1.31 10.42 -9.35
N SER A 45 1.72 10.54 -8.09
CA SER A 45 3.11 10.87 -7.74
C SER A 45 4.15 9.83 -8.17
N PRO A 46 3.87 8.51 -8.15
CA PRO A 46 4.81 7.50 -8.63
C PRO A 46 5.13 7.64 -10.12
N LEU A 47 4.21 8.20 -10.92
CA LEU A 47 4.37 8.28 -12.36
C LEU A 47 5.60 9.15 -12.69
N LEU A 48 6.54 8.57 -13.45
CA LEU A 48 7.83 9.15 -13.85
C LEU A 48 8.79 9.48 -12.69
N TYR A 49 8.45 9.15 -11.44
CA TYR A 49 9.35 9.29 -10.31
C TYR A 49 10.54 8.33 -10.47
N HIS A 50 11.74 8.87 -10.68
CA HIS A 50 12.93 8.08 -11.05
C HIS A 50 12.72 7.11 -12.24
N GLY A 51 11.83 7.47 -13.18
CA GLY A 51 11.51 6.63 -14.33
C GLY A 51 10.48 5.52 -14.06
N PHE A 52 9.85 5.48 -12.89
CA PHE A 52 8.78 4.53 -12.60
C PHE A 52 7.59 4.73 -13.57
N PRO A 53 7.08 3.66 -14.22
CA PRO A 53 6.23 3.81 -15.41
C PRO A 53 4.72 3.87 -15.14
N LYS A 54 4.28 3.76 -13.88
CA LYS A 54 2.86 3.55 -13.52
C LYS A 54 2.36 4.56 -12.48
N ALA A 55 1.05 4.66 -12.32
CA ALA A 55 0.42 5.64 -11.44
C ALA A 55 0.41 5.21 -9.96
N CYS A 56 0.50 3.90 -9.70
CA CYS A 56 0.58 3.30 -8.37
C CYS A 56 1.53 2.09 -8.35
N CYS A 57 1.87 1.62 -7.16
CA CYS A 57 2.59 0.35 -6.99
C CYS A 57 1.59 -0.73 -6.59
N ILE A 58 1.69 -1.90 -7.20
CA ILE A 58 0.87 -3.07 -6.85
C ILE A 58 1.79 -4.26 -6.67
N SER A 59 1.90 -4.71 -5.43
CA SER A 59 2.80 -5.74 -4.95
C SER A 59 1.97 -6.97 -4.57
N VAL A 60 2.12 -8.05 -5.35
CA VAL A 60 1.35 -9.28 -5.17
C VAL A 60 2.22 -10.34 -4.48
N ASN A 61 1.67 -10.99 -3.45
CA ASN A 61 2.27 -12.11 -2.72
C ASN A 61 3.70 -11.83 -2.22
N GLU A 62 4.72 -12.48 -2.78
CA GLU A 62 6.12 -12.35 -2.38
C GLU A 62 6.78 -11.02 -2.79
N CYS A 63 6.13 -10.25 -3.67
CA CYS A 63 6.59 -8.91 -4.02
C CYS A 63 6.43 -7.99 -2.81
N VAL A 64 7.54 -7.57 -2.20
CA VAL A 64 7.52 -6.80 -0.94
C VAL A 64 6.91 -5.41 -1.12
N ILE A 65 7.49 -4.60 -2.01
CA ILE A 65 7.05 -3.23 -2.34
C ILE A 65 7.40 -2.92 -3.79
N HIS A 66 6.92 -1.77 -4.30
CA HIS A 66 7.27 -1.23 -5.62
C HIS A 66 6.99 -2.17 -6.81
N GLY A 67 6.04 -3.10 -6.66
CA GLY A 67 5.59 -3.93 -7.78
C GLY A 67 5.05 -3.06 -8.91
N VAL A 68 5.56 -3.27 -10.13
CA VAL A 68 5.15 -2.51 -11.31
C VAL A 68 3.89 -3.14 -11.90
N PRO A 69 2.74 -2.43 -11.96
CA PRO A 69 1.55 -2.91 -12.63
C PRO A 69 1.83 -3.40 -14.05
N SER A 70 1.33 -4.60 -14.37
CA SER A 70 1.66 -5.33 -15.61
C SER A 70 0.41 -5.97 -16.23
N PRO A 71 0.26 -5.94 -17.57
CA PRO A 71 -0.83 -6.62 -18.25
C PRO A 71 -0.73 -8.15 -18.17
N PHE A 72 0.42 -8.69 -17.74
CA PHE A 72 0.67 -10.12 -17.60
C PHE A 72 0.45 -10.64 -16.18
N CYS A 73 0.25 -9.75 -15.20
CA CYS A 73 -0.02 -10.11 -13.82
C CYS A 73 -1.54 -10.05 -13.59
N GLU A 74 -2.21 -11.17 -13.84
CA GLU A 74 -3.64 -11.37 -13.57
C GLU A 74 -3.82 -11.90 -12.14
N LEU A 75 -4.65 -11.22 -11.34
CA LEU A 75 -4.91 -11.60 -9.96
C LEU A 75 -5.69 -12.91 -9.88
N GLN A 76 -5.24 -13.78 -8.99
CA GLN A 76 -5.82 -15.08 -8.71
C GLN A 76 -6.61 -15.05 -7.39
N ASP A 77 -7.59 -15.94 -7.29
CA ASP A 77 -8.33 -16.19 -6.04
C ASP A 77 -7.39 -16.79 -4.99
N GLY A 78 -7.16 -16.06 -3.91
CA GLY A 78 -6.16 -16.36 -2.88
C GLY A 78 -4.98 -15.39 -2.83
N ASP A 79 -4.83 -14.48 -3.79
CA ASP A 79 -3.72 -13.53 -3.80
C ASP A 79 -3.82 -12.47 -2.69
N VAL A 80 -2.68 -12.14 -2.10
CA VAL A 80 -2.49 -10.98 -1.21
C VAL A 80 -1.93 -9.83 -2.05
N VAL A 81 -2.62 -8.70 -2.05
CA VAL A 81 -2.35 -7.58 -2.95
C VAL A 81 -2.13 -6.32 -2.13
N HIS A 82 -0.88 -5.89 -2.01
CA HIS A 82 -0.53 -4.60 -1.42
C HIS A 82 -0.59 -3.51 -2.49
N ILE A 83 -1.36 -2.45 -2.25
CA ILE A 83 -1.48 -1.30 -3.16
C ILE A 83 -1.00 -0.05 -2.44
N ASP A 84 -0.08 0.66 -3.08
CA ASP A 84 0.45 1.94 -2.62
C ASP A 84 -0.05 3.07 -3.54
N VAL A 85 -0.68 4.07 -2.94
CA VAL A 85 -1.21 5.24 -3.64
C VAL A 85 -0.61 6.51 -3.06
N THR A 86 0.14 7.22 -3.91
CA THR A 86 0.56 8.59 -3.65
C THR A 86 -0.01 9.57 -4.66
N VAL A 87 -0.67 10.63 -4.20
CA VAL A 87 -1.23 11.71 -5.03
C VAL A 87 -0.56 13.04 -4.75
N TYR A 88 -0.42 13.88 -5.78
CA TYR A 88 0.06 15.25 -5.67
C TYR A 88 -1.08 16.23 -5.97
N LEU A 89 -1.48 17.00 -4.96
CA LEU A 89 -2.61 17.93 -5.01
C LEU A 89 -2.25 19.25 -4.33
N ASP A 90 -2.52 20.38 -4.99
CA ASP A 90 -2.29 21.73 -4.46
C ASP A 90 -0.85 22.00 -3.96
N GLY A 91 0.14 21.31 -4.53
CA GLY A 91 1.54 21.42 -4.13
C GLY A 91 1.99 20.45 -3.03
N PHE A 92 1.17 19.46 -2.65
CA PHE A 92 1.48 18.53 -1.56
C PHE A 92 1.21 17.09 -1.95
N HIS A 93 2.10 16.20 -1.54
CA HIS A 93 1.89 14.75 -1.64
C HIS A 93 0.97 14.26 -0.51
N GLY A 94 0.20 13.22 -0.79
CA GLY A 94 -0.51 12.42 0.19
C GLY A 94 -0.26 10.96 -0.15
N ASP A 95 0.22 10.19 0.81
CA ASP A 95 0.73 8.85 0.64
C ASP A 95 0.08 7.91 1.65
N CYS A 96 -0.40 6.76 1.17
CA CYS A 96 -0.86 5.66 2.00
C CYS A 96 -0.95 4.37 1.18
N SER A 97 -0.81 3.24 1.86
CA SER A 97 -1.03 1.90 1.32
C SER A 97 -1.94 1.06 2.21
N ASP A 98 -2.43 -0.06 1.67
CA ASP A 98 -3.13 -1.10 2.43
C ASP A 98 -2.91 -2.45 1.73
N THR A 99 -3.11 -3.53 2.49
CA THR A 99 -3.12 -4.90 1.96
C THR A 99 -4.56 -5.34 1.72
N PHE A 100 -4.83 -5.84 0.52
CA PHE A 100 -6.11 -6.36 0.09
C PHE A 100 -6.02 -7.85 -0.22
N PHE A 101 -7.15 -8.54 -0.15
CA PHE A 101 -7.27 -9.97 -0.36
C PHE A 101 -8.14 -10.22 -1.59
N CYS A 102 -7.61 -10.93 -2.59
CA CYS A 102 -8.28 -11.19 -3.86
C CYS A 102 -9.07 -12.49 -3.85
N GLY A 103 -10.41 -12.42 -3.88
CA GLY A 103 -11.27 -13.60 -3.78
C GLY A 103 -11.52 -14.02 -2.33
N ASP A 104 -11.56 -15.33 -2.07
CA ASP A 104 -11.89 -15.90 -0.75
C ASP A 104 -10.93 -17.05 -0.33
N LYS A 105 -10.04 -17.52 -1.21
CA LYS A 105 -9.17 -18.69 -0.96
C LYS A 105 -7.83 -18.34 -0.31
N PHE A 106 -7.87 -17.68 0.84
CA PHE A 106 -6.64 -17.31 1.57
C PHE A 106 -6.30 -18.32 2.65
N GLU A 107 -5.01 -18.57 2.83
CA GLU A 107 -4.54 -19.30 3.99
C GLU A 107 -4.66 -18.43 5.27
N PRO A 108 -5.07 -19.00 6.42
CA PRO A 108 -5.25 -18.24 7.66
C PRO A 108 -4.00 -17.47 8.12
N HIS A 109 -2.81 -17.96 7.78
CA HIS A 109 -1.55 -17.31 8.13
C HIS A 109 -1.35 -15.97 7.40
N LEU A 110 -1.94 -15.79 6.22
CA LEU A 110 -1.89 -14.53 5.44
C LEU A 110 -2.74 -13.45 6.08
N LEU A 111 -3.91 -13.83 6.62
CA LEU A 111 -4.76 -12.93 7.41
C LEU A 111 -4.02 -12.49 8.69
N LYS A 112 -3.39 -13.45 9.39
CA LYS A 112 -2.55 -13.15 10.56
C LYS A 112 -1.43 -12.17 10.20
N MET A 113 -0.72 -12.38 9.09
CA MET A 113 0.35 -11.50 8.64
C MET A 113 -0.15 -10.07 8.43
N ALA A 114 -1.27 -9.89 7.73
CA ALA A 114 -1.84 -8.55 7.50
C ALA A 114 -2.31 -7.89 8.80
N ASP A 115 -2.94 -8.64 9.70
CA ASP A 115 -3.37 -8.12 11.01
C ASP A 115 -2.18 -7.68 11.87
N VAL A 116 -1.09 -8.46 11.87
CA VAL A 116 0.14 -8.13 12.58
C VAL A 116 0.83 -6.89 11.98
N ALA A 117 0.94 -6.80 10.65
CA ALA A 117 1.46 -5.60 10.01
C ALA A 117 0.60 -4.35 10.33
N ARG A 118 -0.72 -4.50 10.36
CA ARG A 118 -1.64 -3.42 10.72
C ARG A 118 -1.49 -3.00 12.19
N SER A 119 -1.32 -3.95 13.10
CA SER A 119 -1.13 -3.64 14.53
C SER A 119 0.17 -2.87 14.76
N MET A 120 1.26 -3.23 14.05
CA MET A 120 2.52 -2.48 14.09
C MET A 120 2.33 -1.00 13.73
N VAL A 121 1.57 -0.70 12.66
CA VAL A 121 1.28 0.68 12.26
C VAL A 121 0.49 1.41 13.34
N LEU A 122 -0.60 0.81 13.84
CA LEU A 122 -1.49 1.45 14.82
C LEU A 122 -0.79 1.68 16.16
N GLU A 123 -0.06 0.68 16.66
CA GLU A 123 0.70 0.78 17.90
C GLU A 123 1.81 1.82 17.77
N SER A 124 2.56 1.82 16.67
CA SER A 124 3.59 2.83 16.40
C SER A 124 3.01 4.24 16.40
N CYS A 125 1.94 4.48 15.64
CA CYS A 125 1.27 5.78 15.59
C CYS A 125 0.78 6.24 16.96
N SER A 126 0.30 5.33 17.81
CA SER A 126 -0.18 5.66 19.16
C SER A 126 0.92 6.20 20.10
N LYS A 127 2.18 5.83 19.84
CA LYS A 127 3.34 6.27 20.62
C LYS A 127 3.92 7.61 20.14
N LEU A 128 3.59 8.06 18.93
CA LEU A 128 4.16 9.28 18.34
C LEU A 128 3.62 10.55 18.98
N ARG A 129 4.54 11.38 19.47
CA ARG A 129 4.29 12.71 20.02
C ARG A 129 5.57 13.54 19.94
N PRO A 130 5.51 14.88 20.11
CA PRO A 130 6.73 15.68 20.22
C PRO A 130 7.68 15.06 21.25
N THR A 131 8.98 15.12 20.95
CA THR A 131 10.10 14.56 21.75
C THR A 131 10.27 13.05 21.77
N VAL A 132 9.38 12.25 21.16
CA VAL A 132 9.62 10.80 21.01
C VAL A 132 10.57 10.57 19.82
N PRO A 133 11.67 9.81 20.00
CA PRO A 133 12.56 9.47 18.89
C PRO A 133 11.83 8.68 17.79
N LEU A 134 12.20 8.93 16.53
CA LEU A 134 11.65 8.14 15.41
C LEU A 134 12.01 6.65 15.49
N SER A 135 13.12 6.29 16.16
CA SER A 135 13.51 4.89 16.40
C SER A 135 12.46 4.10 17.17
N THR A 136 11.58 4.75 17.92
CA THR A 136 10.47 4.11 18.62
C THR A 136 9.52 3.36 17.67
N ILE A 137 9.41 3.77 16.40
CA ILE A 137 8.66 3.02 15.38
C ILE A 137 9.31 1.66 15.15
N ALA A 138 10.63 1.64 14.92
CA ALA A 138 11.36 0.40 14.70
C ALA A 138 11.32 -0.49 15.95
N GLU A 139 11.49 0.08 17.15
CA GLU A 139 11.39 -0.64 18.42
C GLU A 139 10.04 -1.37 18.56
N VAL A 140 8.92 -0.69 18.28
CA VAL A 140 7.57 -1.29 18.29
C VAL A 140 7.45 -2.42 17.28
N CYS A 141 7.85 -2.18 16.04
CA CYS A 141 7.76 -3.19 14.98
C CYS A 141 8.60 -4.42 15.32
N THR A 142 9.81 -4.24 15.85
CA THR A 142 10.71 -5.34 16.24
C THR A 142 10.13 -6.17 17.38
N GLU A 143 9.56 -5.52 18.41
CA GLU A 143 8.91 -6.21 19.53
C GLU A 143 7.72 -7.07 19.06
N ILE A 144 6.86 -6.52 18.21
CA ILE A 144 5.69 -7.23 17.68
C ILE A 144 6.13 -8.36 16.75
N ALA A 145 7.09 -8.13 15.85
CA ALA A 145 7.58 -9.14 14.93
C ALA A 145 8.15 -10.36 15.67
N ALA A 146 8.99 -10.13 16.69
CA ALA A 146 9.56 -11.19 17.51
C ALA A 146 8.50 -11.96 18.31
N ARG A 147 7.46 -11.27 18.80
CA ARG A 147 6.35 -11.90 19.54
C ARG A 147 5.47 -12.77 18.64
N GLU A 148 5.24 -12.33 17.40
CA GLU A 148 4.29 -12.96 16.47
C GLU A 148 4.93 -13.97 15.51
N ASP A 149 6.25 -14.15 15.60
CA ASP A 149 7.10 -15.02 14.76
C ASP A 149 7.16 -14.57 13.29
N PHE A 150 7.40 -13.27 13.07
CA PHE A 150 7.61 -12.65 11.76
C PHE A 150 8.97 -11.96 11.65
N TYR A 151 9.44 -11.76 10.42
CA TYR A 151 10.64 -11.00 10.11
C TYR A 151 10.29 -9.63 9.57
N LEU A 152 11.09 -8.62 9.91
CA LEU A 152 11.03 -7.30 9.30
C LEU A 152 11.94 -7.26 8.08
N VAL A 153 11.48 -6.61 7.01
CA VAL A 153 12.31 -6.36 5.83
C VAL A 153 13.21 -5.16 6.13
N ASP A 154 14.52 -5.34 5.96
CA ASP A 154 15.53 -4.30 6.20
C ASP A 154 15.79 -3.46 4.95
N GLU A 155 16.02 -4.12 3.81
CA GLU A 155 16.22 -3.48 2.51
C GLU A 155 15.52 -4.26 1.40
N VAL A 156 15.13 -3.54 0.35
CA VAL A 156 14.54 -4.11 -0.87
C VAL A 156 15.42 -3.66 -2.03
N ALA A 157 16.02 -4.62 -2.73
CA ALA A 157 16.95 -4.38 -3.82
C ALA A 157 16.26 -3.88 -5.09
#